data_AF-A0A2D9RUE7-F1
#
_entry.id   AF-A0A2D9RUE7-F1
#
_cell.length_a   1.000
_cell.length_b   1.000
_cell.length_c   1.000
_cell.angle_alpha   90.00
_cell.angle_beta   90.00
_cell.angle_gamma   90.00
#
_symmetry.space_group_name_H-M   'P 1'
#
loop_
_entity.id
_entity.type
_entity.pdbx_description
1 polymer ?
#
loop_
_entity_poly.entity_id
_entity_poly.type
_entity_poly.pdbx_seq_one_letter_code
_entity_poly.pdbx_strand_id
1 'polypeptide(L)'
;MRNIFFAIILITFSSCSNMEADAEKVCDFTTQTTEMMPEIMQLSIKSAFGGDEESKEEAKKQLDDLENKLESMVEEIAIIKIKYDEEEFEAYLLDNCESAKKLLEMGLALQELGDSIDEN
;
A
#
# COMPACT_ATOMS: atom_id res chain seq x y z
N MET A 1 34.97 36.76 -36.54
CA MET A 1 33.72 36.04 -36.20
C MET A 1 34.04 34.56 -36.03
N ARG A 2 34.15 34.10 -34.78
CA ARG A 2 34.21 32.68 -34.45
C ARG A 2 33.28 32.50 -33.26
N ASN A 3 32.01 32.28 -33.55
CA ASN A 3 30.97 32.00 -32.55
C ASN A 3 31.21 30.58 -32.02
N ILE A 4 32.13 30.48 -31.06
CA ILE A 4 32.14 29.42 -30.06
C ILE A 4 30.94 29.75 -29.17
N PHE A 5 29.84 29.00 -29.24
CA PHE A 5 28.80 28.85 -28.19
C PHE A 5 27.61 28.09 -28.77
N PHE A 6 27.79 26.82 -29.15
CA PHE A 6 26.67 25.88 -29.31
C PHE A 6 27.11 24.47 -28.89
N ALA A 7 27.66 24.38 -27.68
CA ALA A 7 27.58 23.17 -26.88
C ALA A 7 26.59 23.49 -25.75
N ILE A 8 25.32 23.72 -26.12
CA ILE A 8 24.23 23.70 -25.16
C ILE A 8 24.06 22.23 -24.83
N ILE A 9 24.77 21.85 -23.78
CA ILE A 9 24.63 20.63 -23.02
C ILE A 9 23.14 20.52 -22.69
N LEU A 10 22.41 19.70 -23.44
CA LEU A 10 21.13 19.15 -23.00
C LEU A 10 21.47 18.10 -21.92
N ILE A 11 21.87 18.56 -20.74
CA ILE A 11 21.53 17.84 -19.50
C ILE A 11 20.06 18.18 -19.28
N THR A 12 19.18 17.59 -20.08
CA THR A 12 17.78 17.46 -19.70
C THR A 12 17.75 16.32 -18.71
N PHE A 13 17.91 16.71 -17.43
CA PHE A 13 17.57 15.98 -16.22
C PHE A 13 17.61 14.45 -16.34
N SER A 14 18.65 13.82 -15.79
CA SER A 14 18.63 12.41 -15.42
C SER A 14 17.69 12.15 -14.22
N SER A 15 16.51 12.78 -14.22
CA SER A 15 15.43 12.48 -13.30
C SER A 15 14.65 11.30 -13.89
N CYS A 16 15.26 10.11 -13.92
CA CYS A 16 14.44 8.92 -13.73
C CYS A 16 13.71 9.17 -12.40
N SER A 17 12.40 9.39 -12.47
CA SER A 17 11.61 9.92 -11.38
C SER A 17 11.77 9.08 -10.12
N ASN A 18 11.97 9.70 -8.95
CA ASN A 18 11.83 9.02 -7.65
C ASN A 18 10.44 8.38 -7.48
N MET A 19 9.44 8.83 -8.25
CA MET A 19 8.08 8.31 -8.24
C MET A 19 8.01 6.83 -8.60
N GLU A 20 8.82 6.35 -9.55
CA GLU A 20 8.81 4.93 -9.93
C GLU A 20 9.26 4.04 -8.78
N ALA A 21 10.41 4.35 -8.17
CA ALA A 21 10.94 3.59 -7.03
C ALA A 21 10.06 3.73 -5.77
N ASP A 22 9.51 4.92 -5.53
CA ASP A 22 8.57 5.13 -4.42
C ASP A 22 7.25 4.37 -4.66
N ALA A 23 6.74 4.35 -5.89
CA ALA A 23 5.54 3.58 -6.26
C ALA A 23 5.79 2.07 -6.20
N GLU A 24 6.97 1.60 -6.62
CA GLU A 24 7.39 0.21 -6.46
C GLU A 24 7.40 -0.17 -4.98
N LYS A 25 7.97 0.69 -4.11
CA LYS A 25 7.97 0.47 -2.66
C LYS A 25 6.57 0.43 -2.05
N VAL A 26 5.68 1.35 -2.44
CA VAL A 26 4.28 1.34 -2.00
C VAL A 26 3.57 0.09 -2.54
N CYS A 27 3.89 -0.35 -3.75
CA CYS A 27 3.33 -1.56 -4.33
C CYS A 27 3.79 -2.82 -3.57
N ASP A 28 5.06 -2.90 -3.19
CA ASP A 28 5.61 -3.99 -2.37
C ASP A 28 4.92 -4.04 -1.01
N PHE A 29 4.73 -2.89 -0.34
CA PHE A 29 3.99 -2.84 0.92
C PHE A 29 2.52 -3.24 0.76
N THR A 30 1.88 -2.80 -0.33
CA THR A 30 0.49 -3.17 -0.64
C THR A 30 0.37 -4.67 -0.90
N THR A 31 1.31 -5.24 -1.65
CA THR A 31 1.39 -6.68 -1.93
C THR A 31 1.60 -7.46 -0.64
N GLN A 32 2.56 -7.06 0.18
CA GLN A 32 2.82 -7.69 1.47
C GLN A 32 1.61 -7.63 2.40
N THR A 33 0.91 -6.50 2.45
CA THR A 33 -0.33 -6.35 3.24
C THR A 33 -1.43 -7.29 2.74
N THR A 34 -1.59 -7.39 1.42
CA THR A 34 -2.57 -8.28 0.78
C THR A 34 -2.25 -9.76 1.09
N GLU A 35 -0.98 -10.14 1.08
CA GLU A 35 -0.54 -11.50 1.41
C GLU A 35 -0.70 -11.83 2.90
N MET A 36 -0.58 -10.85 3.80
CA MET A 36 -0.80 -11.03 5.25
C MET A 36 -2.29 -11.05 5.64
N MET A 37 -3.18 -10.53 4.79
CA MET A 37 -4.61 -10.42 5.10
C MET A 37 -5.28 -11.75 5.54
N PRO A 38 -5.01 -12.91 4.90
CA PRO A 38 -5.57 -14.18 5.34
C PRO A 38 -5.08 -14.59 6.74
N GLU A 39 -3.81 -14.32 7.07
CA GLU A 39 -3.24 -14.61 8.37
C GLU A 39 -3.87 -13.72 9.45
N ILE A 40 -4.00 -12.42 9.19
CA ILE A 40 -4.67 -11.46 10.07
C ILE A 40 -6.10 -11.91 10.36
N MET A 41 -6.85 -12.35 9.33
CA MET A 41 -8.21 -12.84 9.49
C MET A 41 -8.26 -14.10 10.36
N GLN A 42 -7.37 -15.07 10.13
CA GLN A 42 -7.31 -16.30 10.93
C GLN A 42 -6.96 -16.01 12.38
N LEU A 43 -5.97 -15.16 12.63
CA LEU A 43 -5.55 -14.77 13.97
C LEU A 43 -6.65 -13.97 14.68
N SER A 44 -7.38 -13.12 13.96
CA SER A 44 -8.55 -12.39 14.50
C SER A 44 -9.68 -13.34 14.92
N ILE A 45 -9.94 -14.38 14.14
CA ILE A 45 -10.91 -15.42 14.51
C ILE A 45 -10.41 -16.22 15.73
N LYS A 46 -9.13 -16.60 15.75
CA LYS A 46 -8.53 -17.35 16.87
C LYS A 46 -8.50 -16.55 18.16
N SER A 47 -8.16 -15.26 18.11
CA SER A 47 -8.13 -14.40 19.30
C SER A 47 -9.53 -14.20 19.89
N ALA A 48 -10.56 -14.12 19.06
CA ALA A 48 -11.95 -13.99 19.51
C ALA A 48 -12.58 -15.32 19.97
N PHE A 49 -12.37 -16.40 19.22
CA PHE A 49 -13.12 -17.65 19.33
C PHE A 49 -12.27 -18.89 19.64
N GLY A 50 -10.99 -18.72 19.98
CA GLY A 50 -10.09 -19.81 20.37
C GLY A 50 -10.63 -20.67 21.52
N GLY A 51 -10.20 -21.93 21.57
CA GLY A 51 -10.74 -22.92 22.52
C GLY A 51 -10.36 -22.64 23.97
N ASP A 52 -9.09 -22.33 24.23
CA ASP A 52 -8.55 -22.00 25.55
C ASP A 52 -7.94 -20.59 25.57
N GLU A 53 -7.74 -20.06 26.77
CA GLU A 53 -7.30 -18.68 26.97
C GLU A 53 -5.85 -18.46 26.52
N GLU A 54 -4.98 -19.47 26.66
CA GLU A 54 -3.59 -19.39 26.22
C GLU A 54 -3.51 -19.25 24.70
N SER A 55 -4.31 -20.03 23.97
CA SER A 55 -4.42 -19.92 22.51
C SER A 55 -4.94 -18.55 22.04
N LYS A 56 -5.88 -17.95 22.78
CA LYS A 56 -6.38 -16.60 22.46
C LYS A 56 -5.33 -15.53 22.72
N GLU A 57 -4.61 -15.63 23.84
CA GLU A 57 -3.55 -14.69 24.21
C GLU A 57 -2.37 -14.76 23.22
N GLU A 58 -1.98 -15.96 22.78
CA GLU A 58 -0.97 -16.14 21.75
C GLU A 58 -1.40 -15.52 20.42
N ALA A 59 -2.64 -15.79 19.98
CA ALA A 59 -3.16 -15.21 18.74
C ALA A 59 -3.24 -13.67 18.81
N LYS A 60 -3.61 -13.13 19.99
CA LYS A 60 -3.61 -11.68 20.22
C LYS A 60 -2.20 -11.09 20.13
N LYS A 61 -1.21 -11.72 20.75
CA LYS A 61 0.18 -11.26 20.66
C LYS A 61 0.70 -11.26 19.22
N GLN A 62 0.36 -12.28 18.43
CA GLN A 62 0.73 -12.32 17.00
C GLN A 62 0.02 -11.23 16.18
N LEU A 63 -1.24 -10.90 16.51
CA LEU A 63 -1.92 -9.74 15.92
C LEU A 63 -1.23 -8.42 16.28
N ASP A 64 -0.86 -8.23 17.56
CA ASP A 64 -0.17 -7.02 18.02
C ASP A 64 1.17 -6.85 17.28
N ASP A 65 1.93 -7.94 17.07
CA ASP A 65 3.18 -7.91 16.30
C ASP A 65 2.95 -7.53 14.82
N LEU A 66 1.88 -8.04 14.20
CA LEU A 66 1.49 -7.69 12.83
C LEU A 66 1.01 -6.24 12.71
N GLU A 67 0.27 -5.74 13.69
CA GLU A 67 -0.22 -4.36 13.73
C GLU A 67 0.95 -3.37 13.77
N ASN A 68 1.94 -3.60 14.64
CA ASN A 68 3.16 -2.78 14.70
C ASN A 68 3.90 -2.76 13.35
N LYS A 69 3.95 -3.90 12.66
CA LYS A 69 4.58 -4.00 11.34
C LYS A 69 3.80 -3.21 10.29
N LEU A 70 2.47 -3.31 10.28
CA LEU A 70 1.62 -2.54 9.38
C LEU A 70 1.69 -1.04 9.64
N GLU A 71 1.74 -0.61 10.91
CA GLU A 71 1.88 0.79 11.29
C GLU A 71 3.16 1.39 10.69
N SER A 72 4.29 0.68 10.79
CA SER A 72 5.55 1.13 10.18
C SER A 72 5.47 1.29 8.66
N MET A 73 4.75 0.40 7.95
CA MET A 73 4.53 0.54 6.51
C MET A 73 3.66 1.75 6.19
N VAL A 74 2.60 1.97 6.96
CA VAL A 74 1.70 3.12 6.78
C VAL A 74 2.44 4.44 6.97
N GLU A 75 3.31 4.53 7.97
CA GLU A 75 4.16 5.72 8.17
C GLU A 75 5.07 5.97 6.95
N GLU A 76 5.72 4.92 6.43
CA GLU A 76 6.57 5.05 5.25
C GLU A 76 5.77 5.44 3.99
N ILE A 77 4.57 4.89 3.79
CA ILE A 77 3.66 5.27 2.71
C ILE A 77 3.25 6.74 2.85
N ALA A 78 2.92 7.20 4.06
CA ALA A 78 2.55 8.58 4.31
C ALA A 78 3.70 9.55 3.96
N ILE A 79 4.94 9.20 4.32
CA ILE A 79 6.14 9.97 3.95
C ILE A 79 6.34 10.00 2.43
N ILE A 80 5.98 8.95 1.71
CA ILE A 80 6.05 8.91 0.26
C ILE A 80 4.96 9.80 -0.36
N LYS A 81 3.70 9.66 0.08
CA LYS A 81 2.56 10.40 -0.47
C LYS A 81 2.75 11.92 -0.38
N ILE A 82 3.34 12.45 0.71
CA ILE A 82 3.56 13.90 0.87
C ILE A 82 4.54 14.51 -0.15
N LYS A 83 5.29 13.70 -0.91
CA LYS A 83 6.24 14.18 -1.92
C LYS A 83 5.57 14.54 -3.24
N TYR A 84 4.36 14.05 -3.47
CA TYR A 84 3.69 14.06 -4.77
C TYR A 84 2.31 14.69 -4.66
N ASP A 85 1.76 15.10 -5.80
CA ASP A 85 0.32 15.36 -5.89
C ASP A 85 -0.43 14.03 -5.66
N GLU A 86 -1.50 14.07 -4.87
CA GLU A 86 -2.20 12.86 -4.45
C GLU A 86 -2.85 12.15 -5.64
N GLU A 87 -3.51 12.90 -6.52
CA GLU A 87 -4.19 12.34 -7.70
C GLU A 87 -3.17 11.80 -8.72
N GLU A 88 -2.07 12.52 -8.94
CA GLU A 88 -1.00 12.06 -9.83
C GLU A 88 -0.34 10.77 -9.33
N PHE A 89 -0.01 10.71 -8.03
CA PHE A 89 0.63 9.55 -7.44
C PHE A 89 -0.31 8.34 -7.37
N GLU A 90 -1.58 8.55 -7.01
CA GLU A 90 -2.58 7.47 -6.97
C GLU A 90 -2.82 6.89 -8.37
N ALA A 91 -2.99 7.74 -9.39
CA ALA A 91 -3.14 7.29 -10.77
C ALA A 91 -1.91 6.49 -11.23
N TYR A 92 -0.71 6.99 -10.95
CA TYR A 92 0.53 6.29 -11.28
C TYR A 92 0.65 4.95 -10.55
N LEU A 93 0.37 4.92 -9.24
CA LEU A 93 0.42 3.71 -8.43
C LEU A 93 -0.59 2.67 -8.94
N LEU A 94 -1.83 3.09 -9.20
CA LEU A 94 -2.84 2.20 -9.74
C LEU A 94 -2.38 1.65 -11.08
N ASP A 95 -1.93 2.48 -12.03
CA ASP A 95 -1.49 2.01 -13.34
C ASP A 95 -0.33 1.01 -13.29
N ASN A 96 0.56 1.13 -12.31
CA ASN A 96 1.79 0.36 -12.22
C ASN A 96 1.81 -0.73 -11.12
N CYS A 97 0.79 -0.82 -10.27
CA CYS A 97 0.71 -1.80 -9.19
C CYS A 97 -0.56 -2.66 -9.25
N GLU A 98 -0.41 -3.93 -9.62
CA GLU A 98 -1.54 -4.86 -9.72
C GLU A 98 -2.21 -5.11 -8.35
N SER A 99 -1.44 -5.21 -7.27
CA SER A 99 -1.96 -5.40 -5.91
C SER A 99 -2.80 -4.22 -5.46
N ALA A 100 -2.42 -2.98 -5.81
CA ALA A 100 -3.20 -1.79 -5.52
C ALA A 100 -4.54 -1.79 -6.26
N LYS A 101 -4.54 -2.16 -7.56
CA LYS A 101 -5.79 -2.34 -8.32
C LYS A 101 -6.72 -3.37 -7.67
N LYS A 102 -6.19 -4.55 -7.32
CA LYS A 102 -6.97 -5.62 -6.67
C LYS A 102 -7.54 -5.17 -5.34
N LEU A 103 -6.76 -4.45 -4.54
CA LEU A 103 -7.21 -3.94 -3.25
C LEU A 103 -8.37 -2.93 -3.41
N LEU A 104 -8.28 -2.05 -4.40
CA LEU A 104 -9.36 -1.11 -4.75
C LEU A 104 -10.62 -1.84 -5.21
N GLU A 105 -10.49 -2.79 -6.13
CA GLU A 105 -11.61 -3.60 -6.64
C GLU A 105 -12.32 -4.35 -5.51
N MET A 106 -11.55 -4.94 -4.58
CA MET A 106 -12.12 -5.60 -3.40
C MET A 106 -12.87 -4.62 -2.50
N GLY A 107 -12.34 -3.41 -2.30
CA GLY A 107 -13.01 -2.35 -1.53
C GLY A 107 -14.35 -1.93 -2.14
N LEU A 108 -14.39 -1.74 -3.47
CA LEU A 108 -15.62 -1.42 -4.19
C LEU A 108 -16.65 -2.56 -4.11
N ALA A 109 -16.20 -3.81 -4.24
CA ALA A 109 -17.08 -4.97 -4.10
C ALA A 109 -17.68 -5.08 -2.69
N LEU A 110 -16.89 -4.80 -1.64
CA LEU A 110 -17.39 -4.79 -0.26
C LEU A 110 -18.39 -3.66 -0.02
N GLN A 111 -18.19 -2.49 -0.64
CA GLN A 111 -19.14 -1.37 -0.56
C GLN A 111 -20.48 -1.74 -1.19
N GLU A 112 -20.48 -2.30 -2.40
CA GLU A 112 -21.70 -2.75 -3.09
C GLU A 112 -22.49 -3.79 -2.27
N LEU A 113 -21.78 -4.70 -1.60
CA LEU A 113 -22.39 -5.67 -0.68
C LEU A 113 -23.03 -4.99 0.53
N GLY A 114 -22.38 -3.97 1.11
CA GLY A 114 -22.92 -3.20 2.23
C GLY A 114 -24.20 -2.45 1.85
N ASP A 115 -24.17 -1.73 0.73
CA ASP A 115 -25.32 -0.98 0.22
C ASP A 115 -26.52 -1.90 -0.08
N SER A 116 -26.25 -3.12 -0.58
CA SER A 116 -27.29 -4.12 -0.84
C SER A 116 -27.94 -4.71 0.43
N ILE A 117 -27.25 -4.66 1.57
CA ILE A 117 -27.77 -5.14 2.86
C ILE A 117 -28.62 -4.06 3.54
N ASP A 118 -28.22 -2.79 3.44
CA ASP A 118 -28.92 -1.67 4.09
C ASP A 118 -30.25 -1.30 3.39
N GLU A 119 -30.48 -1.75 2.16
CA GLU A 119 -31.74 -1.55 1.41
C GLU A 119 -32.84 -2.62 1.67
N ASN A 120 -32.61 -3.61 2.56
CA ASN A 120 -33.59 -4.64 2.97
C ASN A 120 -34.04 -4.50 4.43
#